data_AF-A0A352R007-F1
#
_entry.id   AF-A0A352R007-F1
#
_cell.length_a   1.000
_cell.length_b   1.000
_cell.length_c   1.000
_cell.angle_alpha   90.00
_cell.angle_beta   90.00
_cell.angle_gamma   90.00
#
_symmetry.space_group_name_H-M   'P 1'
#
loop_
_entity.id
_entity.type
_entity.pdbx_description
1 polymer ?
#
loop_
_entity_poly.entity_id
_entity_poly.type
_entity_poly.pdbx_seq_one_letter_code
_entity_poly.pdbx_strand_id
1 'polypeptide(L)' 'MIQIKQRQGQPSPALSAALHPLLARIYAQRGVDNPQQLDYGLQYLTPYHDMAGMAAAVRILAQAITQQ' A
#
# COMPACT_ATOMS: atom_id res chain seq x y z
N MET A 1 20.76 -13.38 30.56
CA MET A 1 19.29 -13.49 30.54
C MET A 1 18.77 -12.76 29.30
N ILE A 2 18.18 -13.45 28.34
CA ILE A 2 17.54 -12.80 27.18
C ILE A 2 16.09 -12.51 27.56
N GLN A 3 15.73 -11.23 27.57
CA GLN A 3 14.35 -10.76 27.78
C GLN A 3 13.69 -10.59 26.41
N ILE A 4 12.63 -11.34 26.13
CA ILE A 4 11.85 -11.16 24.90
C ILE A 4 10.92 -9.97 25.12
N LYS A 5 11.33 -8.78 24.67
CA LYS A 5 10.47 -7.59 24.66
C LYS A 5 9.60 -7.62 23.41
N GLN A 6 8.28 -7.80 23.58
CA GLN A 6 7.36 -7.73 22.47
C GLN A 6 7.39 -6.33 21.84
N ARG A 7 7.57 -6.26 20.52
CA ARG A 7 7.46 -5.00 19.76
C ARG A 7 5.99 -4.60 19.73
N GLN A 8 5.62 -3.58 20.48
CA GLN A 8 4.27 -3.03 20.49
C GLN A 8 4.07 -2.18 19.23
N GLY A 9 3.70 -2.82 18.11
CA GLY A 9 3.02 -2.12 17.03
C GLY A 9 1.63 -1.78 17.53
N GLN A 10 1.47 -0.61 18.15
CA GLN A 10 0.15 -0.14 18.60
C GLN A 10 -0.68 0.20 17.36
N PRO A 11 -1.85 -0.41 17.16
CA PRO A 11 -2.70 -0.08 16.04
C PRO A 11 -3.18 1.36 16.15
N SER A 12 -3.33 2.03 15.01
CA SER A 12 -3.96 3.34 14.96
C SER A 12 -5.41 3.26 15.43
N PRO A 13 -6.02 4.37 15.88
CA PRO A 13 -7.45 4.42 16.19
C PRO A 13 -8.32 3.99 15.00
N ALA A 14 -7.95 4.41 13.78
CA ALA A 14 -8.66 4.05 12.56
C ALA A 14 -8.64 2.53 12.30
N LEU A 15 -7.48 1.90 12.48
CA LEU A 15 -7.32 0.46 12.31
C LEU A 15 -8.06 -0.33 13.41
N SER A 16 -8.08 0.19 14.63
CA SER A 16 -8.77 -0.42 15.77
C SER A 16 -10.30 -0.34 15.66
N ALA A 17 -10.82 0.72 15.03
CA ALA A 17 -12.25 0.87 14.77
C ALA A 17 -12.74 -0.04 13.63
N ALA A 18 -11.88 -0.34 12.66
CA ALA A 18 -12.24 -1.10 11.46
C ALA A 18 -12.01 -2.61 11.56
N LEU A 19 -11.08 -3.07 12.43
CA LEU A 19 -10.65 -4.47 12.47
C LEU A 19 -10.73 -5.08 13.87
N HIS A 20 -10.77 -6.41 13.93
CA HIS A 20 -10.60 -7.15 15.17
C HIS A 20 -9.26 -6.80 15.86
N PRO A 21 -9.18 -6.67 17.20
CA PRO A 21 -7.98 -6.19 17.90
C PRO A 21 -6.70 -6.97 17.58
N LEU A 22 -6.81 -8.30 17.37
CA LEU A 22 -5.69 -9.13 16.95
C LEU A 22 -5.20 -8.75 15.55
N LEU A 23 -6.11 -8.58 14.59
CA LEU A 23 -5.77 -8.21 13.21
C LEU A 23 -5.16 -6.82 13.16
N ALA A 24 -5.74 -5.86 13.89
CA ALA A 24 -5.21 -4.51 13.99
C ALA A 24 -3.74 -4.50 14.46
N ARG A 25 -3.40 -5.29 15.49
CA ARG A 25 -2.01 -5.44 15.97
C ARG A 25 -1.08 -6.07 14.92
N ILE A 26 -1.56 -7.11 14.23
CA ILE A 26 -0.79 -7.83 13.21
C ILE A 26 -0.46 -6.90 12.01
N TYR A 27 -1.43 -6.09 11.59
CA TYR A 27 -1.26 -5.13 10.49
C TYR A 27 -0.43 -3.91 10.91
N ALA A 28 -0.61 -3.40 12.13
CA ALA A 28 0.23 -2.33 12.68
C ALA A 28 1.71 -2.73 12.74
N GLN A 29 2.01 -4.00 13.07
CA GLN A 29 3.38 -4.52 13.03
C GLN A 29 3.97 -4.61 11.61
N ARG A 30 3.13 -4.59 10.57
CA ARG A 30 3.54 -4.53 9.16
C ARG A 30 3.61 -3.09 8.63
N GLY A 31 3.43 -2.08 9.47
CA GLY A 31 3.42 -0.68 9.06
C GLY A 31 2.12 -0.21 8.43
N VAL A 32 1.05 -1.01 8.51
CA VAL A 32 -0.29 -0.59 8.11
C VAL A 32 -0.91 0.21 9.24
N ASP A 33 -1.25 1.47 8.97
CA ASP A 33 -1.84 2.41 9.91
C ASP A 33 -3.25 2.85 9.50
N ASN A 34 -3.67 2.54 8.27
CA ASN A 34 -4.93 2.96 7.72
C ASN A 34 -5.67 1.76 7.09
N PRO A 35 -6.94 1.49 7.45
CA PRO A 35 -7.75 0.44 6.83
C PRO A 35 -7.78 0.51 5.29
N GLN A 36 -7.70 1.71 4.71
CA GLN A 36 -7.68 1.90 3.25
C GLN A 36 -6.45 1.25 2.58
N GLN A 37 -5.35 1.04 3.29
CA GLN A 37 -4.18 0.31 2.77
C GLN A 37 -4.44 -1.19 2.60
N LEU A 38 -5.55 -1.70 3.18
CA LEU A 38 -6.02 -3.08 3.01
C LEU A 38 -7.10 -3.19 1.94
N ASP A 39 -7.50 -2.07 1.33
CA ASP A 39 -8.45 -2.06 0.23
C ASP A 39 -7.71 -2.37 -1.09
N TYR A 40 -8.15 -3.42 -1.76
CA TYR A 40 -7.63 -3.84 -3.07
C TYR A 40 -8.44 -3.27 -4.24
N GLY A 41 -9.42 -2.41 -3.96
CA GLY A 41 -10.21 -1.72 -4.95
C GLY A 41 -9.38 -0.72 -5.76
N LEU A 42 -9.70 -0.61 -7.05
CA LEU A 42 -8.99 0.29 -7.97
C LEU A 42 -9.27 1.79 -7.72
N GLN A 43 -10.21 2.11 -6.83
CA GLN A 43 -10.60 3.49 -6.50
C GLN A 43 -9.46 4.34 -5.91
N TYR A 44 -8.43 3.70 -5.35
CA TYR A 44 -7.23 4.35 -4.83
C TYR A 44 -6.01 4.20 -5.75
N LEU A 45 -6.21 3.68 -6.97
CA LEU A 45 -5.13 3.59 -7.95
C LEU A 45 -4.73 5.00 -8.39
N THR A 46 -3.43 5.29 -8.34
CA THR A 46 -2.88 6.55 -8.87
C THR A 46 -3.29 6.72 -10.33
N PRO A 47 -3.92 7.83 -10.72
CA PRO A 47 -4.23 8.10 -12.11
C PRO A 47 -2.95 8.09 -12.96
N TYR A 48 -3.02 7.51 -14.16
CA TYR A 48 -1.82 7.37 -15.01
C TYR A 48 -1.19 8.72 -15.39
N HIS A 49 -1.96 9.82 -15.38
CA HIS A 49 -1.45 11.15 -15.68
C HIS A 49 -0.55 11.72 -14.58
N ASP A 50 -0.67 11.22 -13.34
CA ASP A 50 0.19 11.59 -12.22
C ASP A 50 1.46 10.72 -12.15
N MET A 51 1.55 9.67 -12.96
CA MET A 51 2.70 8.78 -12.98
C MET A 51 3.87 9.43 -13.74
N ALA A 52 4.98 9.62 -13.04
CA ALA A 52 6.18 10.22 -13.62
C ALA A 52 6.67 9.43 -14.86
N GLY A 53 6.90 10.13 -15.97
CA GLY A 53 7.42 9.54 -17.20
C GLY A 53 6.42 8.75 -18.04
N MET A 54 5.14 8.68 -17.65
CA MET A 54 4.13 7.85 -18.33
C MET A 54 4.00 8.18 -19.82
N ALA A 55 3.87 9.46 -20.19
CA ALA A 55 3.74 9.86 -21.59
C ALA A 55 4.97 9.50 -22.44
N ALA A 56 6.19 9.66 -21.89
CA ALA A 56 7.42 9.33 -22.58
C ALA A 56 7.55 7.82 -22.80
N ALA A 57 7.22 7.01 -21.79
CA ALA A 57 7.21 5.55 -21.88
C ALA A 57 6.22 5.06 -22.94
N VAL A 58 4.99 5.58 -22.94
CA VAL A 58 3.96 5.22 -23.93
C VAL A 58 4.42 5.52 -25.35
N ARG A 59 5.05 6.68 -25.59
CA ARG A 59 5.58 7.04 -26.91
C ARG A 59 6.63 6.04 -27.41
N ILE A 60 7.56 5.62 -26.55
CA ILE A 60 8.60 4.64 -26.90
C ILE A 60 7.95 3.29 -27.23
N LEU A 61 7.02 2.82 -26.40
CA LEU A 61 6.33 1.55 -26.61
C LEU A 61 5.52 1.57 -27.91
N ALA A 62 4.76 2.64 -28.18
CA ALA A 62 3.96 2.79 -29.38
C ALA A 62 4.84 2.79 -30.64
N GLN A 63 5.99 3.48 -30.61
CA GLN A 63 6.95 3.46 -31.69
C GLN A 63 7.49 2.04 -31.94
N ALA A 64 7.92 1.34 -30.88
CA ALA A 64 8.47 0.00 -31.00
C ALA A 64 7.46 -1.00 -31.61
N ILE A 65 6.19 -0.93 -31.18
CA ILE A 65 5.12 -1.79 -31.70
C ILE A 65 4.84 -1.48 -33.18
N THR A 66 4.87 -0.20 -33.57
CA THR A 66 4.59 0.21 -34.96
C THR A 66 5.73 -0.12 -35.92
N GLN A 67 6.94 -0.31 -35.39
CA GLN A 67 8.16 -0.62 -36.16
C GLN A 67 8.46 -2.13 -36.23
N GLN A 68 7.55 -2.99 -35.76
CA GLN A 68 7.57 -4.45 -35.98
C GLN A 68 7.01 -4.81 -37.35
#